data_AF-A0A353LPC6-F1
#
_entry.id   AF-A0A353LPC6-F1
#
_cell.length_a   1.000
_cell.length_b   1.000
_cell.length_c   1.000
_cell.angle_alpha   90.00
_cell.angle_beta   90.00
_cell.angle_gamma   90.00
#
_symmetry.space_group_name_H-M   'P 1'
#
loop_
_entity.id
_entity.type
_entity.pdbx_description
1 polymer ?
#
loop_
_entity_poly.entity_id
_entity_poly.type
_entity_poly.pdbx_seq_one_letter_code
_entity_poly.pdbx_strand_id
1 'polypeptide(L)'
;KVSDYGAEVKACALGQAASAVMAKHVVGQSSAALRQLAKDMRAMLKEKAPPPGGIWAELEVLQPVADYKARHGSVMLPFEAVVRAIDEIEAQRKTADASDAPDASNVSDGKSQPASATDDHGRAR
;
A
#
# COMPACT_ATOMS: atom_id res chain seq x y z
N LYS A 1 -3.26 11.00 -1.86
CA LYS A 1 -4.45 10.85 -2.72
C LYS A 1 -3.97 10.61 -4.14
N VAL A 2 -4.76 9.95 -4.98
CA VAL A 2 -4.43 9.73 -6.40
C VAL A 2 -4.47 11.07 -7.13
N SER A 3 -3.38 11.43 -7.79
CA SER A 3 -3.27 12.68 -8.56
C SER A 3 -3.59 12.50 -10.05
N ASP A 4 -3.32 11.32 -10.60
CA ASP A 4 -3.57 10.99 -12.00
C ASP A 4 -3.75 9.47 -12.17
N TYR A 5 -4.35 9.02 -13.27
CA TYR A 5 -4.60 7.62 -13.57
C TYR A 5 -4.49 7.31 -15.06
N GLY A 6 -3.75 6.25 -15.39
CA GLY A 6 -3.72 5.66 -16.72
C GLY A 6 -3.67 4.13 -16.65
N ALA A 7 -4.40 3.46 -17.53
CA ALA A 7 -4.40 2.01 -17.64
C ALA A 7 -4.57 1.56 -19.10
N GLU A 8 -3.78 0.58 -19.52
CA GLU A 8 -3.99 -0.15 -20.76
C GLU A 8 -4.73 -1.46 -20.44
N VAL A 9 -5.95 -1.62 -20.96
CA VAL A 9 -6.84 -2.72 -20.56
C VAL A 9 -7.03 -3.70 -21.71
N LYS A 10 -6.57 -4.93 -21.53
CA LYS A 10 -6.83 -6.07 -22.43
C LYS A 10 -7.66 -7.12 -21.68
N ALA A 11 -8.97 -6.88 -21.59
CA ALA A 11 -9.91 -7.71 -20.88
C ALA A 11 -11.23 -7.87 -21.66
N CYS A 12 -12.10 -8.77 -21.20
CA CYS A 12 -13.46 -8.88 -21.75
C CYS A 12 -14.32 -7.64 -21.43
N ALA A 13 -15.51 -7.56 -22.02
CA ALA A 13 -16.43 -6.43 -21.85
C ALA A 13 -16.71 -6.07 -20.38
N LEU A 14 -16.82 -7.06 -19.49
CA LEU A 14 -17.02 -6.82 -18.05
C LEU A 14 -15.79 -6.19 -17.37
N GLY A 15 -14.58 -6.65 -17.72
CA GLY A 15 -13.34 -6.05 -17.22
C GLY A 15 -13.13 -4.63 -17.76
N GLN A 16 -13.50 -4.39 -19.02
CA GLN A 16 -13.48 -3.06 -19.62
C GLN A 16 -14.49 -2.12 -18.93
N ALA A 17 -15.71 -2.57 -18.68
CA ALA A 17 -16.72 -1.80 -17.95
C ALA A 17 -16.26 -1.44 -16.54
N ALA A 18 -15.74 -2.42 -15.77
CA ALA A 18 -15.19 -2.18 -14.44
C ALA A 18 -14.03 -1.17 -14.47
N SER A 19 -13.13 -1.28 -15.45
CA SER A 19 -12.01 -0.35 -15.60
C SER A 19 -12.45 1.05 -16.01
N ALA A 20 -13.52 1.19 -16.81
CA ALA A 20 -14.06 2.49 -17.20
C ALA A 20 -14.64 3.22 -15.98
N VAL A 21 -15.36 2.52 -15.11
CA VAL A 21 -15.87 3.11 -13.85
C VAL A 21 -14.71 3.48 -12.92
N MET A 22 -13.68 2.65 -12.81
CA MET A 22 -12.46 3.00 -12.07
C MET A 22 -11.83 4.30 -12.57
N ALA A 23 -11.58 4.39 -13.88
CA ALA A 23 -10.93 5.55 -14.49
C ALA A 23 -11.68 6.87 -14.25
N LYS A 24 -13.02 6.84 -14.23
CA LYS A 24 -13.85 8.03 -13.97
C LYS A 24 -13.68 8.60 -12.56
N HIS A 25 -13.53 7.73 -11.55
CA HIS A 25 -13.73 8.11 -10.15
C HIS A 25 -12.47 7.99 -9.28
N VAL A 26 -11.41 7.35 -9.78
CA VAL A 26 -10.19 7.05 -9.01
C VAL A 26 -9.37 8.29 -8.64
N VAL A 27 -9.35 9.33 -9.50
CA VAL A 27 -8.58 10.55 -9.25
C VAL A 27 -9.19 11.30 -8.05
N GLY A 28 -8.33 11.76 -7.13
CA GLY A 28 -8.74 12.39 -5.88
C GLY A 28 -9.02 11.43 -4.73
N GLN A 29 -9.08 10.11 -4.96
CA GLN A 29 -9.32 9.12 -3.92
C GLN A 29 -8.11 8.89 -3.01
N SER A 30 -8.37 8.47 -1.77
CA SER A 30 -7.31 8.06 -0.83
C SER A 30 -6.96 6.58 -1.00
N SER A 31 -5.77 6.19 -0.54
CA SER A 31 -5.38 4.77 -0.53
C SER A 31 -6.34 3.92 0.30
N ALA A 32 -6.77 4.42 1.45
CA ALA A 32 -7.76 3.77 2.31
C ALA A 32 -9.11 3.55 1.58
N ALA A 33 -9.61 4.56 0.86
CA ALA A 33 -10.88 4.47 0.13
C ALA A 33 -10.80 3.42 -1.00
N LEU A 34 -9.69 3.38 -1.74
CA LEU A 34 -9.52 2.41 -2.83
C LEU A 34 -9.34 0.98 -2.32
N ARG A 35 -8.67 0.80 -1.17
CA ARG A 35 -8.62 -0.50 -0.48
C ARG A 35 -10.00 -0.94 0.01
N GLN A 36 -10.81 -0.01 0.53
CA GLN A 36 -12.17 -0.32 0.95
C GLN A 36 -13.03 -0.71 -0.25
N LEU A 37 -12.97 0.03 -1.35
CA LEU A 37 -13.67 -0.30 -2.59
C LEU A 37 -13.35 -1.71 -3.08
N ALA A 38 -12.08 -2.11 -3.08
CA ALA A 38 -11.68 -3.46 -3.48
C ALA A 38 -12.25 -4.55 -2.55
N LYS A 39 -12.39 -4.26 -1.25
CA LYS A 39 -13.06 -5.15 -0.29
C LYS A 39 -14.56 -5.23 -0.56
N ASP A 40 -15.21 -4.10 -0.77
CA ASP A 40 -16.66 -4.03 -1.03
C ASP A 40 -17.01 -4.76 -2.32
N MET A 41 -16.23 -4.58 -3.40
CA MET A 41 -16.39 -5.33 -4.64
C MET A 41 -16.21 -6.84 -4.43
N ARG A 42 -15.22 -7.25 -3.62
CA ARG A 42 -15.02 -8.67 -3.30
C ARG A 42 -16.17 -9.24 -2.49
N ALA A 43 -16.69 -8.50 -1.51
CA ALA A 43 -17.84 -8.90 -0.69
C ALA A 43 -19.11 -8.98 -1.54
N MET A 44 -19.36 -8.01 -2.43
CA MET A 44 -20.47 -8.05 -3.37
C MET A 44 -20.42 -9.32 -4.24
N LEU A 45 -19.26 -9.67 -4.79
CA LEU A 45 -19.13 -10.82 -5.70
C LEU A 45 -19.11 -12.18 -4.98
N LYS A 46 -18.51 -12.28 -3.79
CA LYS A 46 -18.35 -13.55 -3.07
C LYS A 46 -19.44 -13.82 -2.05
N GLU A 47 -19.84 -12.78 -1.32
CA GLU A 47 -20.76 -12.85 -0.17
C GLU A 47 -22.15 -12.33 -0.52
N LYS A 48 -22.35 -11.82 -1.75
CA LYS A 48 -23.59 -11.15 -2.18
C LYS A 48 -23.97 -9.98 -1.27
N ALA A 49 -22.95 -9.29 -0.77
CA ALA A 49 -23.12 -8.06 0.00
C ALA A 49 -23.70 -6.94 -0.90
N PRO A 50 -24.27 -5.87 -0.32
CA PRO A 50 -24.73 -4.71 -1.07
C PRO A 50 -23.63 -4.10 -1.96
N PRO A 51 -23.99 -3.53 -3.12
CA PRO A 51 -23.03 -2.91 -4.02
C PRO A 51 -22.40 -1.66 -3.39
N PRO A 52 -21.20 -1.25 -3.84
CA PRO A 52 -20.59 0.01 -3.41
C PRO A 52 -21.48 1.21 -3.70
N GLY A 53 -21.63 2.11 -2.73
CA GLY A 53 -22.47 3.30 -2.86
C GLY A 53 -21.71 4.57 -3.31
N GLY A 54 -22.43 5.70 -3.28
CA GLY A 54 -21.86 7.02 -3.55
C GLY A 54 -21.37 7.16 -4.99
N ILE A 55 -20.15 7.66 -5.17
CA ILE A 55 -19.51 7.80 -6.49
C ILE A 55 -19.30 6.46 -7.21
N TRP A 56 -19.37 5.35 -6.46
CA TRP A 56 -19.16 4.00 -6.97
C TRP A 56 -20.46 3.27 -7.31
N ALA A 57 -21.62 3.93 -7.20
CA ALA A 57 -22.92 3.33 -7.44
C ALA A 57 -23.06 2.70 -8.85
N GLU A 58 -22.35 3.22 -9.86
CA GLU A 58 -22.31 2.62 -11.20
C GLU A 58 -21.82 1.16 -11.21
N LEU A 59 -21.09 0.71 -10.17
CA LEU A 59 -20.62 -0.67 -10.05
C LEU A 59 -21.73 -1.67 -9.71
N GLU A 60 -22.91 -1.22 -9.30
CA GLU A 60 -24.09 -2.06 -9.08
C GLU A 60 -24.46 -2.89 -10.33
N VAL A 61 -24.19 -2.37 -11.53
CA VAL A 61 -24.42 -3.10 -12.79
C VAL A 61 -23.66 -4.42 -12.87
N LEU A 62 -22.60 -4.58 -12.08
CA LEU A 62 -21.79 -5.80 -12.02
C LEU A 62 -22.33 -6.82 -11.01
N GLN A 63 -23.37 -6.50 -10.24
CA GLN A 63 -23.98 -7.42 -9.26
C GLN A 63 -24.37 -8.78 -9.85
N PRO A 64 -24.92 -8.90 -11.09
CA PRO A 64 -25.21 -10.21 -11.70
C PRO A 64 -23.97 -11.09 -11.89
N VAL A 65 -22.76 -10.53 -11.87
CA VAL A 65 -21.49 -11.28 -11.97
C VAL A 65 -21.25 -12.14 -10.73
N ALA A 66 -21.89 -11.85 -9.59
CA ALA A 66 -21.78 -12.65 -8.37
C ALA A 66 -22.10 -14.15 -8.61
N ASP A 67 -23.06 -14.45 -9.49
CA ASP A 67 -23.44 -15.83 -9.83
C ASP A 67 -22.46 -16.51 -10.82
N TYR A 68 -21.59 -15.75 -11.48
CA TYR A 68 -20.60 -16.25 -12.45
C TYR A 68 -19.20 -16.29 -11.85
N LYS A 69 -18.94 -17.25 -10.95
CA LYS A 69 -17.65 -17.39 -10.24
C LYS A 69 -16.42 -17.39 -11.14
N ALA A 70 -16.51 -17.98 -12.34
CA ALA A 70 -15.42 -18.01 -13.33
C ALA A 70 -15.04 -16.62 -13.88
N ARG A 71 -15.89 -15.59 -13.68
CA ARG A 71 -15.67 -14.21 -14.15
C ARG A 71 -15.25 -13.25 -13.03
N HIS A 72 -15.29 -13.68 -11.77
CA HIS A 72 -14.91 -12.85 -10.62
C HIS A 72 -13.49 -12.29 -10.77
N GLY A 73 -12.54 -13.13 -11.19
CA GLY A 73 -11.16 -12.70 -11.41
C GLY A 73 -11.07 -11.54 -12.40
N SER A 74 -11.68 -11.70 -13.59
CA SER A 74 -11.64 -10.67 -14.64
C SER A 74 -12.23 -9.32 -14.22
N VAL A 75 -13.29 -9.32 -13.40
CA VAL A 75 -13.91 -8.09 -12.89
C VAL A 75 -13.08 -7.46 -11.78
N MET A 76 -12.41 -8.26 -10.94
CA MET A 76 -11.60 -7.76 -9.84
C MET A 76 -10.26 -7.15 -10.28
N LEU A 77 -9.78 -7.47 -11.50
CA LEU A 77 -8.46 -7.04 -11.99
C LEU A 77 -8.19 -5.53 -11.83
N PRO A 78 -9.07 -4.60 -12.24
CA PRO A 78 -8.78 -3.17 -12.12
C PRO A 78 -8.64 -2.71 -10.67
N PHE A 79 -9.44 -3.28 -9.76
CA PHE A 79 -9.43 -2.92 -8.33
C PHE A 79 -8.17 -3.45 -7.65
N GLU A 80 -7.82 -4.72 -7.92
CA GLU A 80 -6.62 -5.34 -7.37
C GLU A 80 -5.34 -4.68 -7.90
N ALA A 81 -5.32 -4.30 -9.19
CA ALA A 81 -4.19 -3.58 -9.79
C ALA A 81 -3.95 -2.22 -9.14
N VAL A 82 -5.02 -1.46 -8.86
CA VAL A 82 -4.90 -0.15 -8.17
C VAL A 82 -4.38 -0.32 -6.75
N VAL A 83 -4.93 -1.27 -5.98
CA VAL A 83 -4.44 -1.53 -4.61
C VAL A 83 -2.98 -1.96 -4.62
N ARG A 84 -2.60 -2.84 -5.55
CA ARG A 84 -1.20 -3.26 -5.71
C ARG A 84 -0.27 -2.10 -6.06
N ALA A 85 -0.67 -1.22 -6.98
CA ALA A 85 0.15 -0.05 -7.32
C ALA A 85 0.35 0.87 -6.11
N ILE A 86 -0.67 1.03 -5.26
CA ILE A 86 -0.56 1.77 -4.01
C ILE A 86 0.43 1.09 -3.06
N ASP A 87 0.33 -0.23 -2.89
CA ASP A 87 1.27 -1.01 -2.06
C ASP A 87 2.72 -0.84 -2.51
N GLU A 88 2.96 -0.92 -3.83
CA GLU A 88 4.30 -0.73 -4.41
C GLU A 88 4.86 0.68 -4.15
N ILE A 89 4.03 1.72 -4.29
CA ILE A 89 4.42 3.11 -4.00
C ILE A 89 4.71 3.31 -2.51
N GLU A 90 3.87 2.79 -1.62
CA GLU A 90 4.05 2.88 -0.17
C GLU A 90 5.33 2.17 0.28
N ALA A 91 5.64 1.00 -0.32
CA ALA A 91 6.88 0.27 -0.07
C ALA A 91 8.12 1.06 -0.53
N GLN A 92 8.09 1.63 -1.74
CA GLN A 92 9.20 2.43 -2.28
C GLN A 92 9.49 3.68 -1.44
N ARG A 93 8.45 4.33 -0.91
CA ARG A 93 8.62 5.49 0.00
C ARG A 93 9.29 5.10 1.30
N LYS A 94 8.92 3.94 1.87
CA LYS A 94 9.55 3.42 3.09
C LYS A 94 11.03 3.11 2.90
N THR A 95 11.42 2.61 1.72
CA THR A 95 12.84 2.35 1.41
C THR A 95 13.64 3.63 1.18
N ALA A 96 13.05 4.66 0.58
CA ALA A 96 13.71 5.94 0.35
C ALA A 96 13.98 6.70 1.67
N ASP A 97 13.03 6.64 2.61
CA ASP A 97 13.15 7.26 3.94
C ASP A 97 14.22 6.55 4.81
N ALA A 98 14.43 5.25 4.58
CA ALA A 98 15.48 4.48 5.25
C ALA A 98 16.89 4.73 4.70
N SER A 99 17.03 5.20 3.45
CA SER A 99 18.34 5.50 2.83
C SER A 99 18.88 6.90 3.14
N ASP A 100 18.08 7.76 3.76
CA ASP A 100 18.45 9.14 4.13
C ASP A 100 18.74 9.30 5.64
N ALA A 101 18.89 8.19 6.38
CA ALA A 101 19.34 8.22 7.76
C ALA A 101 20.83 8.63 7.82
N PRO A 102 21.22 9.65 8.62
CA PRO A 102 22.61 10.08 8.69
C PRO A 102 23.48 8.98 9.30
N ASP A 103 24.50 8.59 8.55
CA ASP A 103 25.54 7.64 8.94
C ASP A 103 26.26 8.15 10.21
N ALA A 104 25.95 7.56 11.36
CA ALA A 104 26.61 7.82 12.63
C ALA A 104 27.91 7.01 12.77
N SER A 105 28.67 6.85 11.70
CA SER A 105 29.83 5.96 11.63
C SER A 105 31.12 6.69 11.30
N ASN A 106 31.34 7.90 11.85
CA ASN A 106 32.69 8.45 11.90
C ASN A 106 32.90 9.45 13.05
N VAL A 107 33.10 8.94 14.26
CA VAL A 107 33.81 9.67 15.33
C VAL A 107 35.00 8.81 15.73
N SER A 108 36.13 9.04 15.06
CA SER A 108 37.45 8.56 15.47
C SER A 108 38.43 9.71 15.38
N ASP A 109 38.73 10.33 16.52
CA ASP A 109 39.91 11.15 16.83
C ASP A 109 39.72 11.60 18.30
N GLY A 110 40.60 11.45 19.28
CA GLY A 110 41.96 10.96 19.33
C GLY A 110 42.43 11.08 20.80
N LYS A 111 43.02 9.99 21.30
CA LYS A 111 44.13 9.92 22.27
C LYS A 111 44.28 11.01 23.35
N SER A 112 44.25 10.59 24.62
CA SER A 112 45.22 10.99 25.65
C SER A 112 45.16 10.03 26.85
N GLN A 113 46.21 9.20 27.02
CA GLN A 113 46.63 8.76 28.35
C GLN A 113 47.22 9.97 29.11
N PRO A 114 47.35 9.88 30.45
CA PRO A 114 48.65 9.47 30.97
C PRO A 114 48.64 8.59 32.22
N ALA A 115 49.68 7.74 32.27
CA ALA A 115 50.61 7.45 33.36
C ALA A 115 50.14 7.10 34.80
N SER A 116 50.67 5.96 35.24
CA SER A 116 50.91 5.40 36.57
C SER A 116 51.35 6.32 37.73
N ALA A 117 50.89 6.02 38.96
CA ALA A 117 51.63 5.99 40.25
C ALA A 117 50.65 5.66 41.43
N THR A 118 50.73 4.48 42.06
CA THR A 118 51.34 4.12 43.37
C THR A 118 50.41 4.17 44.60
N ASP A 119 50.72 3.28 45.56
CA ASP A 119 50.36 3.23 47.01
C ASP A 119 49.02 2.58 47.43
N ASP A 120 49.04 1.33 47.89
CA ASP A 120 49.33 0.91 49.29
C ASP A 120 48.27 1.41 50.29
N HIS A 121 47.37 0.50 50.69
CA HIS A 121 46.50 0.69 51.86
C HIS A 121 46.39 -0.62 52.64
N GLY A 122 47.22 -0.74 53.67
CA GLY A 122 46.68 -0.85 55.04
C GLY A 122 46.39 -2.24 55.60
N ARG A 123 47.36 -2.75 56.34
CA ARG A 123 47.20 -3.68 57.47
C ARG A 123 46.52 -2.98 58.68
N ALA A 124 45.61 -3.69 59.36
CA ALA A 124 45.06 -3.55 60.74
C ALA A 124 43.52 -3.54 60.69
N ARG A 125 42.78 -4.46 61.33
CA ARG A 125 42.94 -5.12 62.64
C ARG A 125 42.38 -6.53 62.60
#